data_AF-A0A4Y4C387-F1
#
_entry.id   AF-A0A4Y4C387-F1
#
_cell.length_a   1.000
_cell.length_b   1.000
_cell.length_c   1.000
_cell.angle_alpha   90.00
_cell.angle_beta   90.00
_cell.angle_gamma   90.00
#
_symmetry.space_group_name_H-M   'P 1'
#
loop_
_entity.id
_entity.type
_entity.pdbx_description
1 polymer ?
#
loop_
_entity_poly.entity_id
_entity_poly.type
_entity_poly.pdbx_seq_one_letter_code
_entity_poly.pdbx_strand_id
1 'polypeptide(L)'
;MIRGVPATSPLETAVDLSLPDATLRSFLQEQYRGARGNDALAEDLAALPPQRRARAAELLDGLITGTASNLELRAVTAIIGALDGIDVEVIVNGMVQGYRFDIVIPEAGVLIEIDSYAYHGEGGEFTTEDSHLKGRWKRNAAARFGWTLLSYTDRCIDFTLTYTLAEIVDTVRYNLAYPRTRRKRTDEDRIRTDSPVQTWNPLLLR
;
A
#
# COMPACT_ATOMS: atom_id res chain seq x y z
N MET A 1 30.11 -3.24 -1.36
CA MET A 1 31.49 -2.77 -1.13
C MET A 1 31.45 -1.34 -0.64
N ILE A 2 31.85 -1.06 0.61
CA ILE A 2 31.97 0.31 1.14
C ILE A 2 33.46 0.55 1.35
N ARG A 3 34.03 1.51 0.60
CA ARG A 3 35.47 1.84 0.67
C ARG A 3 36.40 0.62 0.50
N GLY A 4 36.03 -0.34 -0.35
CA GLY A 4 36.83 -1.54 -0.60
C GLY A 4 36.59 -2.71 0.37
N VAL A 5 35.67 -2.57 1.35
CA VAL A 5 35.26 -3.65 2.25
C VAL A 5 33.99 -4.32 1.69
N PRO A 6 33.95 -5.66 1.52
CA PRO A 6 32.72 -6.37 1.20
C PRO A 6 31.66 -6.06 2.25
N ALA A 7 30.50 -5.57 1.81
CA ALA A 7 29.37 -5.29 2.67
C ALA A 7 28.24 -6.18 2.19
N THR A 8 27.65 -6.95 3.12
CA THR A 8 26.48 -7.78 2.90
C THR A 8 25.25 -6.89 2.74
N SER A 9 24.25 -7.35 2.00
CA SER A 9 22.97 -6.64 1.92
C SER A 9 22.21 -6.72 3.25
N PRO A 10 21.19 -5.89 3.50
CA PRO A 10 20.34 -6.03 4.68
C PRO A 10 19.72 -7.43 4.82
N LEU A 11 19.19 -8.00 3.74
CA LEU A 11 18.62 -9.35 3.75
C LEU A 11 19.68 -10.41 4.06
N GLU A 12 20.84 -10.33 3.42
CA GLU A 12 21.94 -11.26 3.68
C GLU A 12 22.39 -11.19 5.14
N THR A 13 22.50 -9.98 5.69
CA THR A 13 22.84 -9.74 7.08
C THR A 13 21.81 -10.35 8.02
N ALA A 14 20.51 -10.18 7.75
CA ALA A 14 19.47 -10.71 8.62
C ALA A 14 19.41 -12.24 8.59
N VAL A 15 19.67 -12.87 7.45
CA VAL A 15 19.71 -14.33 7.32
C VAL A 15 20.89 -14.95 8.08
N ASP A 16 22.05 -14.27 8.09
CA ASP A 16 23.27 -14.79 8.71
C ASP A 16 23.34 -14.58 10.24
N LEU A 17 22.57 -13.63 10.79
CA LEU A 17 22.59 -13.32 12.21
C LEU A 17 21.70 -14.28 13.04
N SER A 18 22.25 -14.76 14.15
CA SER A 18 21.52 -15.55 15.16
C SER A 18 20.88 -14.64 16.23
N LEU A 19 19.94 -13.80 15.80
CA LEU A 19 19.11 -12.96 16.67
C LEU A 19 17.65 -13.41 16.65
N PRO A 20 16.81 -13.00 17.61
CA PRO A 20 15.38 -13.29 17.57
C PRO A 20 14.72 -12.77 16.28
N ASP A 21 13.85 -13.57 15.67
CA ASP A 21 13.17 -13.25 14.41
C ASP A 21 12.46 -11.90 14.45
N ALA A 22 11.83 -11.56 15.57
CA ALA A 22 11.19 -10.25 15.75
C ALA A 22 12.18 -9.09 15.54
N THR A 23 13.40 -9.20 16.07
CA THR A 23 14.45 -8.19 15.91
C THR A 23 14.94 -8.11 14.46
N LEU A 24 15.15 -9.26 13.81
CA LEU A 24 15.57 -9.33 12.41
C LEU A 24 14.50 -8.75 11.47
N ARG A 25 13.23 -9.06 11.73
CA ARG A 25 12.08 -8.55 10.97
C ARG A 25 11.92 -7.04 11.14
N SER A 26 12.04 -6.51 12.35
CA SER A 26 12.04 -5.05 12.56
C SER A 26 13.21 -4.37 11.85
N PHE A 27 14.40 -4.98 11.86
CA PHE A 27 15.53 -4.46 11.10
C PHE A 27 15.24 -4.45 9.59
N LEU A 28 14.78 -5.55 9.01
CA LEU A 28 14.45 -5.63 7.59
C LEU A 28 13.35 -4.64 7.19
N GLN A 29 12.31 -4.53 8.01
CA GLN A 29 11.23 -3.56 7.81
C GLN A 29 11.76 -2.13 7.75
N GLU A 30 12.72 -1.77 8.60
CA GLU A 30 13.35 -0.44 8.58
C GLU A 30 14.26 -0.24 7.36
N GLN A 31 15.06 -1.25 7.00
CA GLN A 31 16.00 -1.14 5.87
C GLN A 31 15.30 -1.05 4.52
N TYR A 32 14.13 -1.69 4.37
CA TYR A 32 13.33 -1.67 3.15
C TYR A 32 12.13 -0.72 3.24
N ARG A 33 12.24 0.40 3.96
CA ARG A 33 11.22 1.47 3.97
C ARG A 33 11.25 2.31 2.71
N GLY A 34 10.10 2.93 2.43
CA GLY A 34 9.93 3.94 1.39
C GLY A 34 9.85 3.41 -0.04
N ALA A 35 9.69 4.34 -0.98
CA ALA A 35 9.29 4.06 -2.36
C ALA A 35 10.19 3.05 -3.10
N ARG A 36 11.49 2.95 -2.79
CA ARG A 36 12.40 1.99 -3.43
C ARG A 36 12.66 0.74 -2.61
N GLY A 37 12.04 0.61 -1.44
CA GLY A 37 12.27 -0.50 -0.51
C GLY A 37 11.96 -1.86 -1.13
N ASN A 38 10.83 -1.99 -1.82
CA ASN A 38 10.43 -3.24 -2.48
C ASN A 38 11.31 -3.57 -3.70
N ASP A 39 11.73 -2.55 -4.45
CA ASP A 39 12.66 -2.71 -5.57
C ASP A 39 14.03 -3.20 -5.05
N ALA A 40 14.55 -2.59 -3.97
CA ALA A 40 15.79 -3.00 -3.33
C ALA A 40 15.72 -4.40 -2.70
N LEU A 41 14.61 -4.75 -2.06
CA LEU A 41 14.39 -6.09 -1.53
C LEU A 41 14.38 -7.14 -2.64
N ALA A 42 13.75 -6.85 -3.77
CA ALA A 42 13.74 -7.75 -4.93
C ALA A 42 15.16 -7.96 -5.50
N GLU A 43 15.97 -6.90 -5.57
CA GLU A 43 17.37 -6.98 -5.97
C GLU A 43 18.19 -7.84 -5.00
N ASP A 44 18.02 -7.63 -3.69
CA ASP A 44 18.73 -8.41 -2.66
C ASP A 44 18.31 -9.88 -2.65
N LEU A 45 17.02 -10.18 -2.84
CA LEU A 45 16.51 -11.55 -3.00
C LEU A 45 17.10 -12.23 -4.23
N ALA A 46 17.19 -11.53 -5.36
CA ALA A 46 17.74 -12.06 -6.59
C ALA A 46 19.24 -12.39 -6.45
N ALA A 47 19.98 -11.57 -5.70
CA ALA A 47 21.39 -11.79 -5.40
C ALA A 47 21.64 -12.88 -4.34
N LEU A 48 20.62 -13.28 -3.56
CA LEU A 48 20.79 -14.19 -2.43
C LEU A 48 21.08 -15.64 -2.88
N PRO A 49 22.13 -16.30 -2.34
CA PRO A 49 22.46 -17.69 -2.64
C PRO A 49 21.30 -18.66 -2.34
N PRO A 50 21.08 -19.71 -3.15
CA PRO A 50 19.95 -20.64 -2.98
C PRO A 50 19.80 -21.23 -1.58
N GLN A 51 20.92 -21.54 -0.93
CA GLN A 51 20.96 -22.15 0.41
C GLN A 51 20.37 -21.24 1.51
N ARG A 52 20.33 -19.94 1.27
CA ARG A 52 19.85 -18.92 2.22
C ARG A 52 18.39 -18.53 1.98
N ARG A 53 17.80 -18.94 0.86
CA ARG A 53 16.45 -18.51 0.44
C ARG A 53 15.33 -19.03 1.32
N ALA A 54 15.47 -20.23 1.90
CA ALA A 54 14.47 -20.77 2.82
C ALA A 54 14.33 -19.88 4.06
N ARG A 55 15.46 -19.52 4.69
CA ARG A 55 15.48 -18.63 5.86
C ARG A 55 15.01 -17.22 5.51
N ALA A 56 15.39 -16.71 4.33
CA ALA A 56 14.88 -15.44 3.85
C ALA A 56 13.35 -15.45 3.69
N ALA A 57 12.78 -16.53 3.14
CA ALA A 57 11.32 -16.66 2.99
C ALA A 57 10.62 -16.63 4.36
N GLU A 58 11.13 -17.32 5.38
CA GLU A 58 10.58 -17.27 6.74
C GLU A 58 10.61 -15.86 7.35
N LEU A 59 11.72 -15.13 7.19
CA LEU A 59 11.86 -13.79 7.73
C LEU A 59 10.98 -12.76 6.99
N LEU A 60 10.74 -12.97 5.70
CA LEU A 60 9.96 -12.06 4.86
C LEU A 60 8.46 -12.39 4.84
N ASP A 61 8.07 -13.60 5.25
CA ASP A 61 6.67 -14.02 5.25
C ASP A 61 5.81 -13.06 6.10
N GLY A 62 4.81 -12.42 5.48
CA GLY A 62 3.97 -11.40 6.10
C GLY A 62 4.69 -10.11 6.53
N LEU A 63 5.94 -9.87 6.10
CA LEU A 63 6.67 -8.64 6.41
C LEU A 63 6.18 -7.50 5.51
N ILE A 64 5.73 -6.40 6.12
CA ILE A 64 5.33 -5.20 5.38
C ILE A 64 6.56 -4.36 5.07
N THR A 65 6.89 -4.20 3.79
CA THR A 65 7.99 -3.36 3.30
C THR A 65 7.49 -2.27 2.35
N GLY A 66 8.32 -1.27 2.09
CA GLY A 66 8.02 -0.18 1.15
C GLY A 66 7.24 1.01 1.73
N THR A 67 6.62 0.89 2.90
CA THR A 67 5.93 2.04 3.54
C THR A 67 6.91 3.14 3.96
N ALA A 68 6.62 4.40 3.64
CA ALA A 68 7.44 5.57 3.94
C ALA A 68 7.12 6.23 5.29
N SER A 69 5.93 5.99 5.86
CA SER A 69 5.48 6.59 7.13
C SER A 69 4.83 5.58 8.08
N ASN A 70 4.80 5.89 9.38
CA ASN A 70 4.07 5.09 10.37
C ASN A 70 2.55 5.09 10.11
N LEU A 71 2.03 6.17 9.51
CA LEU A 71 0.64 6.29 9.10
C LEU A 71 0.31 5.28 7.98
N GLU A 72 1.13 5.24 6.93
CA GLU A 72 1.02 4.24 5.86
C GLU A 72 1.13 2.83 6.41
N LEU A 73 2.10 2.57 7.30
CA LEU A 73 2.23 1.25 7.91
C LEU A 73 0.96 0.85 8.68
N ARG A 74 0.39 1.77 9.46
CA ARG A 74 -0.86 1.53 10.21
C ARG A 74 -2.01 1.25 9.26
N ALA A 75 -2.15 2.03 8.18
CA ALA A 75 -3.20 1.85 7.20
C ALA A 75 -3.06 0.51 6.46
N VAL A 76 -1.86 0.19 5.95
CA VAL A 76 -1.57 -1.08 5.26
C VAL A 76 -1.84 -2.26 6.17
N THR A 77 -1.36 -2.22 7.42
CA THR A 77 -1.59 -3.31 8.39
C THR A 77 -3.09 -3.54 8.61
N ALA A 78 -3.86 -2.45 8.76
CA ALA A 78 -5.30 -2.53 8.95
C ALA A 78 -6.02 -3.06 7.71
N ILE A 79 -5.58 -2.68 6.50
CA ILE A 79 -6.13 -3.15 5.23
C ILE A 79 -5.85 -4.64 5.03
N ILE A 80 -4.61 -5.09 5.26
CA ILE A 80 -4.26 -6.52 5.20
C ILE A 80 -5.14 -7.31 6.16
N GLY A 81 -5.27 -6.86 7.41
CA GLY A 81 -6.13 -7.54 8.38
C GLY A 81 -7.61 -7.55 7.99
N ALA A 82 -8.12 -6.48 7.36
CA ALA A 82 -9.51 -6.41 6.92
C ALA A 82 -9.81 -7.28 5.68
N LEU A 83 -8.78 -7.57 4.88
CA LEU A 83 -8.85 -8.44 3.71
C LEU A 83 -8.50 -9.90 4.02
N ASP A 84 -8.20 -10.24 5.27
CA ASP A 84 -7.91 -11.61 5.68
C ASP A 84 -9.06 -12.56 5.28
N GLY A 85 -8.69 -13.73 4.75
CA GLY A 85 -9.62 -14.70 4.17
C GLY A 85 -10.19 -14.34 2.79
N ILE A 86 -9.75 -13.25 2.16
CA ILE A 86 -10.01 -12.95 0.75
C ILE A 86 -8.76 -13.30 -0.06
N ASP A 87 -8.92 -14.10 -1.11
CA ASP A 87 -7.83 -14.57 -1.98
C ASP A 87 -7.32 -13.46 -2.92
N VAL A 88 -6.55 -12.52 -2.38
CA VAL A 88 -5.95 -11.38 -3.09
C VAL A 88 -4.56 -11.06 -2.56
N GLU A 89 -3.71 -10.51 -3.43
CA GLU A 89 -2.41 -9.97 -3.03
C GLU A 89 -2.54 -8.46 -2.69
N VAL A 90 -1.87 -8.02 -1.62
CA VAL A 90 -1.77 -6.60 -1.23
C VAL A 90 -0.33 -6.14 -1.45
N ILE A 91 -0.10 -5.44 -2.56
CA ILE A 91 1.22 -4.94 -2.94
C ILE A 91 1.37 -3.49 -2.47
N VAL A 92 2.27 -3.26 -1.53
CA VAL A 92 2.62 -1.92 -1.04
C VAL A 92 3.55 -1.21 -2.03
N ASN A 93 3.36 0.09 -2.25
CA ASN A 93 4.22 0.91 -3.11
C ASN A 93 4.38 0.34 -4.54
N GLY A 94 3.34 -0.32 -5.06
CA GLY A 94 3.34 -1.00 -6.35
C GLY A 94 3.32 -0.04 -7.55
N MET A 95 3.91 -0.47 -8.68
CA MET A 95 3.98 0.31 -9.92
C MET A 95 2.90 -0.12 -10.91
N VAL A 96 2.05 0.82 -11.33
CA VAL A 96 1.01 0.60 -12.34
C VAL A 96 1.06 1.72 -13.38
N GLN A 97 1.22 1.34 -14.66
CA GLN A 97 1.28 2.28 -15.79
C GLN A 97 2.32 3.41 -15.61
N GLY A 98 3.47 3.08 -15.00
CA GLY A 98 4.55 4.05 -14.74
C GLY A 98 4.30 5.00 -13.55
N TYR A 99 3.23 4.79 -12.80
CA TYR A 99 2.94 5.51 -11.56
C TYR A 99 2.96 4.58 -10.36
N ARG A 100 3.56 5.03 -9.27
CA ARG A 100 3.60 4.29 -8.00
C ARG A 100 2.34 4.59 -7.20
N PHE A 101 1.67 3.57 -6.69
CA PHE A 101 0.51 3.67 -5.80
C PHE A 101 0.85 3.12 -4.41
N ASP A 102 0.23 3.67 -3.36
CA ASP A 102 0.53 3.23 -1.99
C ASP A 102 0.17 1.76 -1.79
N ILE A 103 -0.96 1.33 -2.35
CA ILE A 103 -1.40 -0.07 -2.36
C ILE A 103 -1.98 -0.43 -3.72
N VAL A 104 -1.65 -1.63 -4.20
CA VAL A 104 -2.18 -2.26 -5.41
C VAL A 104 -2.76 -3.63 -5.04
N ILE A 105 -3.98 -3.91 -5.48
CA ILE A 105 -4.65 -5.21 -5.33
C ILE A 105 -4.99 -5.71 -6.74
N PRO A 106 -4.06 -6.44 -7.41
CA PRO A 106 -4.17 -6.76 -8.83
C PRO A 106 -5.41 -7.58 -9.19
N GLU A 107 -5.74 -8.59 -8.40
CA GLU A 107 -6.85 -9.52 -8.66
C GLU A 107 -8.19 -8.80 -8.69
N ALA A 108 -8.38 -7.83 -7.80
CA ALA A 108 -9.58 -7.01 -7.71
C ALA A 108 -9.53 -5.75 -8.60
N GLY A 109 -8.41 -5.47 -9.27
CA GLY A 109 -8.23 -4.26 -10.06
C GLY A 109 -8.38 -2.98 -9.23
N VAL A 110 -7.92 -2.99 -7.98
CA VAL A 110 -8.04 -1.85 -7.04
C VAL A 110 -6.67 -1.20 -6.82
N LEU A 111 -6.65 0.13 -6.80
CA LEU A 111 -5.53 0.98 -6.42
C LEU A 111 -5.98 1.85 -5.24
N ILE A 112 -5.10 2.08 -4.27
CA ILE A 112 -5.37 2.94 -3.12
C ILE A 112 -4.27 3.97 -2.95
N GLU A 113 -4.67 5.22 -2.71
CA GLU A 113 -3.81 6.35 -2.36
C GLU A 113 -4.18 6.87 -0.96
N ILE A 114 -3.18 7.12 -0.14
CA ILE A 114 -3.29 7.77 1.17
C ILE A 114 -2.59 9.13 1.06
N ASP A 115 -3.39 10.13 0.79
CA ASP A 115 -2.97 11.51 0.59
C ASP A 115 -2.82 12.22 1.95
N SER A 116 -1.59 12.37 2.43
CA SER A 116 -1.34 13.21 3.60
C SER A 116 -1.41 14.69 3.25
N TYR A 117 -2.19 15.46 4.02
CA TYR A 117 -2.46 16.88 3.75
C TYR A 117 -1.17 17.72 3.74
N ALA A 118 -0.15 17.32 4.50
CA ALA A 118 1.16 17.99 4.53
C ALA A 118 1.95 17.89 3.21
N TYR A 119 1.68 16.87 2.38
CA TYR A 119 2.40 16.62 1.13
C TYR A 119 1.61 16.97 -0.14
N HIS A 120 0.27 17.01 -0.10
CA HIS A 120 -0.54 17.43 -1.26
C HIS A 120 -1.63 18.47 -1.01
N GLY A 121 -1.80 18.96 0.22
CA GLY A 121 -2.69 20.09 0.52
C GLY A 121 -2.20 21.40 -0.10
N GLU A 122 -3.12 22.31 -0.43
CA GLU A 122 -2.76 23.65 -0.92
C GLU A 122 -1.95 24.38 0.17
N GLY A 123 -0.66 24.65 -0.12
CA GLY A 123 0.29 25.21 0.85
C GLY A 123 1.05 24.21 1.71
N GLY A 124 0.94 22.89 1.45
CA GLY A 124 1.77 21.88 2.11
C GLY A 124 3.24 21.99 1.72
N GLU A 125 4.15 21.70 2.67
CA GLU A 125 5.61 21.92 2.59
C GLU A 125 6.27 21.32 1.34
N PHE A 126 5.69 20.25 0.78
CA PHE A 126 6.23 19.51 -0.37
C PHE A 126 5.35 19.58 -1.62
N THR A 127 4.35 20.47 -1.63
CA THR A 127 3.37 20.53 -2.70
C THR A 127 3.82 21.48 -3.80
N THR A 128 4.16 20.95 -4.97
CA THR A 128 4.49 21.75 -6.17
C THR A 128 3.39 21.64 -7.22
N GLU A 129 3.28 22.64 -8.11
CA GLU A 129 2.37 22.58 -9.27
C GLU A 129 2.59 21.30 -10.09
N ASP A 130 3.85 20.90 -10.27
CA ASP A 130 4.23 19.64 -10.93
C ASP A 130 3.69 18.40 -10.22
N SER A 131 3.70 18.38 -8.89
CA SER A 131 3.17 17.26 -8.10
C SER A 131 1.66 17.12 -8.27
N HIS A 132 0.93 18.25 -8.30
CA HIS A 132 -0.50 18.26 -8.59
C HIS A 132 -0.80 17.81 -10.02
N LEU A 133 -0.06 18.33 -11.00
CA LEU A 133 -0.19 17.93 -12.41
C LEU A 133 0.02 16.43 -12.58
N LYS A 134 1.12 15.88 -12.06
CA LYS A 134 1.40 14.43 -12.08
C LYS A 134 0.30 13.64 -11.39
N GLY A 135 -0.20 14.11 -10.25
CA GLY A 135 -1.32 13.48 -9.53
C GLY A 135 -2.63 13.42 -10.32
N ARG A 136 -2.90 14.39 -11.21
CA ARG A 136 -4.06 14.33 -12.13
C ARG A 136 -3.84 13.30 -13.23
N TRP A 137 -2.67 13.29 -13.86
CA TRP A 137 -2.35 12.32 -14.92
C TRP A 137 -2.31 10.87 -14.42
N LYS A 138 -1.80 10.64 -13.21
CA LYS A 138 -1.83 9.35 -12.52
C LYS A 138 -3.25 8.82 -12.34
N ARG A 139 -4.17 9.66 -11.84
CA ARG A 139 -5.59 9.30 -11.68
C ARG A 139 -6.28 8.98 -13.01
N ASN A 140 -5.99 9.78 -14.03
CA ASN A 140 -6.51 9.53 -15.38
C ASN A 140 -5.98 8.21 -15.95
N ALA A 141 -4.71 7.88 -15.73
CA ALA A 141 -4.14 6.61 -16.16
C ALA A 141 -4.86 5.44 -15.49
N ALA A 142 -5.03 5.45 -14.16
CA ALA A 142 -5.78 4.42 -13.44
C ALA A 142 -7.17 4.19 -14.07
N ALA A 143 -7.95 5.27 -14.24
CA ALA A 143 -9.29 5.19 -14.82
C ALA A 143 -9.29 4.66 -16.27
N ARG A 144 -8.38 5.15 -17.12
CA ARG A 144 -8.29 4.74 -18.53
C ARG A 144 -7.91 3.28 -18.71
N PHE A 145 -7.13 2.74 -17.79
CA PHE A 145 -6.72 1.33 -17.78
C PHE A 145 -7.68 0.44 -16.97
N GLY A 146 -8.83 0.97 -16.55
CA GLY A 146 -9.91 0.21 -15.94
C GLY A 146 -9.68 -0.17 -14.47
N TRP A 147 -8.78 0.54 -13.78
CA TRP A 147 -8.57 0.36 -12.35
C TRP A 147 -9.61 1.15 -11.55
N THR A 148 -10.07 0.55 -10.45
CA THR A 148 -10.82 1.27 -9.41
C THR A 148 -9.82 1.96 -8.50
N LEU A 149 -9.82 3.29 -8.48
CA LEU A 149 -8.94 4.06 -7.60
C LEU A 149 -9.73 4.59 -6.40
N LEU A 150 -9.32 4.22 -5.20
CA LEU A 150 -9.79 4.78 -3.94
C LEU A 150 -8.73 5.76 -3.41
N SER A 151 -9.16 6.92 -2.91
CA SER A 151 -8.25 7.93 -2.38
C SER A 151 -8.74 8.40 -1.02
N TYR A 152 -7.88 8.26 -0.02
CA TYR A 152 -8.15 8.60 1.37
C TYR A 152 -7.17 9.66 1.82
N THR A 153 -7.56 10.49 2.77
CA THR A 153 -6.61 11.39 3.43
C THR A 153 -6.03 10.75 4.68
N ASP A 154 -4.95 11.34 5.20
CA ASP A 154 -4.45 11.01 6.56
C ASP A 154 -5.57 11.02 7.62
N ARG A 155 -6.46 12.00 7.56
CA ARG A 155 -7.64 12.11 8.44
C ARG A 155 -8.60 10.95 8.31
N CYS A 156 -8.72 10.33 7.13
CA CYS A 156 -9.54 9.14 6.98
C CYS A 156 -8.98 7.97 7.80
N ILE A 157 -7.65 7.83 7.84
CA ILE A 157 -6.98 6.79 8.61
C ILE A 157 -7.01 7.10 10.12
N ASP A 158 -6.99 8.37 10.52
CA ASP A 158 -7.04 8.77 11.93
C ASP A 158 -8.45 8.69 12.52
N PHE A 159 -9.49 9.12 11.78
CA PHE A 159 -10.82 9.37 12.35
C PHE A 159 -11.92 8.47 11.78
N THR A 160 -11.72 7.90 10.59
CA THR A 160 -12.75 7.12 9.89
C THR A 160 -12.26 5.77 9.41
N LEU A 161 -11.23 5.21 10.06
CA LEU A 161 -10.57 3.98 9.63
C LEU A 161 -11.56 2.85 9.35
N THR A 162 -12.53 2.62 10.24
CA THR A 162 -13.58 1.60 10.06
C THR A 162 -14.38 1.78 8.77
N TYR A 163 -14.72 3.02 8.40
CA TYR A 163 -15.45 3.32 7.17
C TYR A 163 -14.56 3.13 5.93
N THR A 164 -13.30 3.58 6.01
CA THR A 164 -12.30 3.36 4.97
C THR A 164 -12.09 1.87 4.69
N LEU A 165 -11.91 1.06 5.74
CA LEU A 165 -11.74 -0.39 5.59
C LEU A 165 -13.00 -1.04 5.01
N ALA A 166 -14.20 -0.65 5.46
CA ALA A 166 -15.45 -1.18 4.93
C ALA A 166 -15.59 -0.91 3.42
N GLU A 167 -15.25 0.30 2.97
CA GLU A 167 -15.29 0.67 1.56
C GLU A 167 -14.26 -0.09 0.71
N ILE A 168 -13.04 -0.27 1.24
CA ILE A 168 -11.99 -1.06 0.56
C ILE A 168 -12.43 -2.52 0.42
N VAL A 169 -12.86 -3.16 1.53
CA VAL A 169 -13.27 -4.57 1.53
C VAL A 169 -14.45 -4.80 0.60
N ASP A 170 -15.46 -3.94 0.66
CA ASP A 170 -16.62 -4.02 -0.20
C ASP A 170 -16.27 -3.82 -1.69
N THR A 171 -15.40 -2.84 -1.99
CA THR A 171 -14.91 -2.61 -3.36
C THR A 171 -14.16 -3.83 -3.90
N VAL A 172 -13.26 -4.42 -3.10
CA VAL A 172 -12.51 -5.63 -3.48
C VAL A 172 -13.47 -6.78 -3.75
N ARG A 173 -14.39 -7.07 -2.83
CA ARG A 173 -15.37 -8.16 -2.99
C ARG A 173 -16.26 -7.96 -4.22
N TYR A 174 -16.75 -6.74 -4.43
CA TYR A 174 -17.57 -6.40 -5.58
C TYR A 174 -16.82 -6.65 -6.89
N ASN A 175 -15.57 -6.18 -6.99
CA ASN A 175 -14.78 -6.33 -8.21
C ASN A 175 -14.41 -7.80 -8.48
N LEU A 176 -14.14 -8.59 -7.45
CA LEU A 176 -13.91 -10.03 -7.57
C LEU A 176 -15.18 -10.78 -8.02
N ALA A 177 -16.36 -10.38 -7.53
CA ALA A 177 -17.63 -10.98 -7.92
C ALA A 177 -18.07 -10.61 -9.35
N TYR A 178 -17.69 -9.41 -9.80
CA TYR A 178 -18.09 -8.86 -11.09
C TYR A 178 -16.88 -8.39 -11.92
N PRO A 179 -15.92 -9.28 -12.24
CA PRO A 179 -14.67 -8.90 -12.88
C PRO A 179 -14.94 -8.36 -14.29
N ARG A 180 -14.30 -7.23 -14.62
CA ARG A 180 -14.36 -6.60 -15.97
C ARG A 180 -15.76 -6.22 -16.44
N THR A 181 -16.76 -6.17 -15.56
CA THR A 181 -18.10 -5.73 -15.93
C THR A 181 -18.19 -4.20 -15.96
N ARG A 182 -19.10 -3.66 -16.78
CA ARG A 182 -19.53 -2.25 -16.69
C ARG A 182 -20.78 -2.09 -15.82
N ARG A 183 -21.07 -3.09 -14.97
CA ARG A 183 -22.24 -3.07 -14.08
C ARG A 183 -22.08 -1.89 -13.13
N LYS A 184 -23.07 -1.00 -13.14
CA LYS A 184 -23.18 0.04 -12.11
C LYS A 184 -23.68 -0.62 -10.83
N ARG A 185 -23.12 -0.20 -9.69
CA ARG A 185 -23.67 -0.50 -8.37
C ARG A 185 -25.11 -0.01 -8.30
N THR A 186 -25.93 -0.78 -7.58
CA THR A 186 -27.34 -0.52 -7.33
C THR A 186 -27.57 -0.27 -5.83
N ASP A 187 -28.79 0.07 -5.43
CA ASP A 187 -29.11 0.25 -4.00
C ASP A 187 -28.91 -1.04 -3.18
N GLU A 188 -28.95 -2.23 -3.81
CA GLU A 188 -28.66 -3.51 -3.15
C GLU A 188 -27.18 -3.69 -2.82
N ASP A 189 -26.28 -3.05 -3.57
CA ASP A 189 -24.83 -3.10 -3.34
C ASP A 189 -24.35 -1.99 -2.39
N ARG A 190 -25.28 -1.18 -1.87
CA ARG A 190 -24.95 0.08 -1.21
C ARG A 190 -24.40 -0.15 0.20
N ILE A 191 -23.28 0.46 0.50
CA ILE A 191 -22.73 0.56 1.86
C ILE A 191 -22.91 1.98 2.42
N ARG A 192 -22.63 2.15 3.72
CA ARG A 192 -22.82 3.44 4.40
C ARG A 192 -22.03 4.57 3.75
N THR A 193 -20.81 4.31 3.25
CA THR A 193 -19.95 5.35 2.67
C THR A 193 -20.43 5.84 1.29
N ASP A 194 -21.33 5.11 0.62
CA ASP A 194 -22.01 5.56 -0.62
C ASP A 194 -23.09 6.63 -0.35
N SER A 195 -23.37 6.95 0.91
CA SER A 195 -24.18 8.12 1.26
C SER A 195 -23.35 9.40 1.20
N PRO A 196 -23.97 10.57 0.94
CA PRO A 196 -23.23 11.83 0.93
C PRO A 196 -22.39 11.99 2.20
N VAL A 197 -21.10 12.31 2.06
CA VAL A 197 -20.11 12.20 3.13
C VAL A 197 -20.50 12.92 4.44
N GLN A 198 -21.22 14.03 4.33
CA GLN A 198 -21.74 14.80 5.46
C GLN A 198 -22.79 14.06 6.32
N THR A 199 -23.31 12.91 5.88
CA THR A 199 -24.31 12.14 6.64
C THR A 199 -23.69 11.07 7.54
N TRP A 200 -22.41 10.74 7.36
CA TRP A 200 -21.76 9.66 8.10
C TRP A 200 -20.36 9.98 8.59
N ASN A 201 -19.63 10.90 7.95
CA ASN A 201 -18.26 11.19 8.33
C ASN A 201 -18.25 12.11 9.57
N PRO A 202 -17.72 11.65 10.72
CA PRO A 202 -17.75 12.41 11.98
C PRO A 202 -17.05 13.77 11.90
N LEU A 203 -16.12 13.96 10.96
CA LEU A 203 -15.45 15.24 10.74
C LEU A 203 -16.31 16.27 9.99
N LEU A 204 -17.40 15.81 9.36
CA LEU A 204 -18.27 16.59 8.48
C LEU A 204 -19.75 16.57 8.91
N LEU A 205 -20.08 15.87 10.01
CA LEU A 205 -21.39 15.96 10.64
C LEU A 205 -21.61 17.41 11.10
N ARG A 206 -22.66 18.04 10.58
CA ARG A 206 -23.11 19.38 10.99
C ARG A 206 -24.52 19.27 11.54
#